data_AF-A0A950UBZ8-F1
#
_entry.id   AF-A0A950UBZ8-F1
#
_cell.length_a   1.000
_cell.length_b   1.000
_cell.length_c   1.000
_cell.angle_alpha   90.00
_cell.angle_beta   90.00
_cell.angle_gamma   90.00
#
_symmetry.space_group_name_H-M   'P 1'
#
loop_
_entity.id
_entity.type
_entity.pdbx_description
1 polymer ?
#
loop_
_entity_poly.entity_id
_entity_poly.type
_entity_poly.pdbx_seq_one_letter_code
_entity_poly.pdbx_strand_id
1 'polypeptide(L)'
;MAWPPKIGELLPRAEDAYGVHEKLAGYSLNLDHPGPGKKAEGFARVLAITAEDLAHVAEVLLRGIRTTSVSRVRSAGQYGFHCEVIVPVRGLRDRADRVASVLTAWQIRHDGDPPRLITAYIVSRVE
;
A
#
# COMPACT_ATOMS: atom_id res chain seq x y z
N MET A 1 20.46 -6.89 6.58
CA MET A 1 19.46 -6.30 5.67
C MET A 1 20.17 -5.96 4.37
N ALA A 2 19.56 -6.20 3.21
CA ALA A 2 20.17 -5.81 1.95
C ALA A 2 19.86 -4.32 1.69
N TRP A 3 20.92 -3.51 1.60
CA TRP A 3 20.84 -2.11 1.19
C TRP A 3 21.59 -1.95 -0.15
N PRO A 4 21.03 -1.26 -1.16
CA PRO A 4 19.68 -0.69 -1.21
C PRO A 4 18.58 -1.77 -1.29
N PRO A 5 17.29 -1.43 -1.08
CA PRO A 5 16.17 -2.34 -1.31
C PRO A 5 16.21 -2.91 -2.74
N LYS A 6 15.81 -4.17 -2.91
CA LYS A 6 15.84 -4.86 -4.21
C LYS A 6 14.47 -5.43 -4.57
N ILE A 7 14.21 -5.47 -5.87
CA ILE A 7 13.05 -6.16 -6.44
C ILE A 7 13.20 -7.66 -6.15
N GLY A 8 12.11 -8.32 -5.77
CA GLY A 8 12.07 -9.74 -5.42
C GLY A 8 12.38 -10.05 -3.95
N GLU A 9 12.97 -9.11 -3.20
CA GLU A 9 13.17 -9.23 -1.76
C GLU A 9 11.96 -8.68 -0.97
N LEU A 10 11.83 -9.06 0.30
CA LEU A 10 10.81 -8.49 1.20
C LEU A 10 11.11 -7.02 1.49
N LEU A 11 10.06 -6.24 1.75
CA LEU A 11 10.21 -4.85 2.15
C LEU A 11 11.03 -4.76 3.45
N PRO A 12 12.16 -4.04 3.48
CA PRO A 12 12.97 -3.92 4.68
C PRO A 12 12.17 -3.36 5.87
N ARG A 13 12.32 -3.98 7.04
CA ARG A 13 11.62 -3.60 8.29
C ARG A 13 10.10 -3.47 8.12
N ALA A 14 9.48 -4.33 7.32
CA ALA A 14 8.03 -4.29 7.08
C ALA A 14 7.19 -4.38 8.38
N GLU A 15 7.71 -5.03 9.42
CA GLU A 15 7.10 -5.12 10.75
C GLU A 15 7.01 -3.77 11.48
N ASP A 16 7.89 -2.82 11.15
CA ASP A 16 7.96 -1.49 11.74
C ASP A 16 7.32 -0.42 10.82
N ALA A 17 6.62 -0.85 9.77
CA ALA A 17 5.99 0.05 8.81
C ALA A 17 4.98 0.99 9.47
N TYR A 18 4.96 2.25 9.03
CA TYR A 18 4.17 3.30 9.69
C TYR A 18 3.52 4.27 8.71
N GLY A 19 2.64 5.13 9.24
CA GLY A 19 1.88 6.11 8.46
C GLY A 19 0.70 5.52 7.69
N VAL A 20 0.36 4.24 7.93
CA VAL A 20 -0.66 3.50 7.17
C VAL A 20 -2.04 4.08 7.42
N HIS A 21 -2.46 4.22 8.68
CA HIS A 21 -3.78 4.73 9.02
C HIS A 21 -3.99 6.15 8.50
N GLU A 22 -3.02 7.04 8.72
CA GLU A 22 -3.07 8.45 8.34
C GLU A 22 -3.15 8.59 6.81
N LYS A 23 -2.40 7.79 6.06
CA LYS A 23 -2.43 7.83 4.59
C LYS A 23 -3.64 7.15 3.99
N LEU A 24 -4.16 6.09 4.60
CA LEU A 24 -5.41 5.50 4.14
C LEU A 24 -6.57 6.47 4.38
N ALA A 25 -6.73 6.96 5.60
CA ALA A 25 -7.82 7.87 5.98
C ALA A 25 -7.74 9.23 5.28
N GLY A 26 -6.55 9.82 5.18
CA GLY A 26 -6.40 11.16 4.63
C GLY A 26 -6.33 11.20 3.11
N TYR A 27 -5.94 10.10 2.46
CA TYR A 27 -5.59 10.11 1.03
C TYR A 27 -6.19 8.95 0.21
N SER A 28 -6.05 7.70 0.65
CA SER A 28 -6.34 6.54 -0.22
C SER A 28 -7.81 6.12 -0.19
N LEU A 29 -8.48 6.28 0.96
CA LEU A 29 -9.90 5.99 1.20
C LEU A 29 -10.74 7.28 1.36
N ASN A 30 -10.10 8.44 1.25
CA ASN A 30 -10.76 9.74 1.36
C ASN A 30 -11.42 10.12 0.03
N LEU A 31 -12.75 10.14 -0.02
CA LEU A 31 -13.51 10.62 -1.17
C LEU A 31 -13.44 12.15 -1.33
N ASP A 32 -13.21 12.88 -0.23
CA ASP A 32 -13.21 14.35 -0.19
C ASP A 32 -11.82 14.97 -0.45
N HIS A 33 -10.80 14.15 -0.72
CA HIS A 33 -9.47 14.69 -1.00
C HIS A 33 -9.51 15.50 -2.32
N PRO A 34 -8.99 16.74 -2.38
CA PRO A 34 -9.02 17.63 -3.56
C PRO A 34 -8.23 17.16 -4.80
N GLY A 35 -7.83 15.89 -4.85
CA GLY A 35 -7.22 15.25 -6.02
C GLY A 35 -8.24 14.36 -6.75
N PRO A 36 -7.87 13.66 -7.83
CA PRO A 36 -8.78 12.72 -8.46
C PRO A 36 -9.12 11.59 -7.47
N GLY A 37 -10.37 11.59 -6.97
CA GLY A 37 -10.97 10.60 -6.05
C GLY A 37 -10.99 9.15 -6.56
N LYS A 38 -10.33 8.88 -7.70
CA LYS A 38 -10.21 7.58 -8.36
C LYS A 38 -9.69 6.46 -7.45
N LYS A 39 -8.91 6.79 -6.40
CA LYS A 39 -8.39 5.78 -5.45
C LYS A 39 -9.49 5.27 -4.53
N ALA A 40 -10.14 6.17 -3.80
CA ALA A 40 -11.22 5.85 -2.88
C ALA A 40 -12.41 5.24 -3.62
N GLU A 41 -12.77 5.79 -4.79
CA GLU A 41 -13.78 5.20 -5.68
C GLU A 41 -13.41 3.77 -6.12
N GLY A 42 -12.13 3.51 -6.42
CA GLY A 42 -11.64 2.18 -6.74
C GLY A 42 -11.90 1.18 -5.61
N PHE A 43 -11.48 1.51 -4.39
CA PHE A 43 -11.73 0.68 -3.20
C PHE A 43 -13.22 0.42 -2.97
N ALA A 44 -14.05 1.46 -3.02
CA ALA A 44 -15.48 1.34 -2.81
C ALA A 44 -16.14 0.49 -3.92
N ARG A 45 -15.79 0.72 -5.18
CA ARG A 45 -16.45 0.06 -6.32
C ARG A 45 -16.01 -1.40 -6.50
N VAL A 46 -14.72 -1.69 -6.34
CA VAL A 46 -14.14 -3.00 -6.66
C VAL A 46 -14.22 -3.94 -5.47
N LEU A 47 -13.92 -3.43 -4.28
CA LEU A 47 -13.78 -4.20 -3.06
C LEU A 47 -14.86 -3.89 -2.01
N ALA A 48 -15.77 -2.94 -2.26
CA ALA A 48 -16.70 -2.45 -1.25
C ALA A 48 -15.99 -2.08 0.06
N ILE A 49 -14.85 -1.39 -0.05
CA ILE A 49 -14.06 -0.90 1.08
C ILE A 49 -14.18 0.64 1.13
N THR A 50 -14.48 1.18 2.30
CA THR A 50 -14.59 2.64 2.53
C THR A 50 -13.73 3.07 3.73
N ALA A 51 -13.78 4.35 4.10
CA ALA A 51 -13.10 4.88 5.28
C ALA A 51 -13.56 4.21 6.59
N GLU A 52 -14.77 3.63 6.64
CA GLU A 52 -15.26 2.88 7.81
C GLU A 52 -14.47 1.58 8.04
N ASP A 53 -13.92 1.01 6.98
CA ASP A 53 -13.15 -0.24 7.03
C ASP A 53 -11.64 0.00 7.26
N LEU A 54 -11.24 1.24 7.60
CA LEU A 54 -9.85 1.69 7.70
C LEU A 54 -8.96 0.72 8.49
N ALA A 55 -9.39 0.33 9.70
CA ALA A 55 -8.60 -0.54 10.57
C ALA A 55 -8.38 -1.92 9.94
N HIS A 56 -9.41 -2.48 9.32
CA HIS A 56 -9.32 -3.76 8.63
C HIS A 56 -8.33 -3.71 7.45
N VAL A 57 -8.45 -2.68 6.60
CA VAL A 57 -7.58 -2.51 5.43
C VAL A 57 -6.14 -2.28 5.85
N ALA A 58 -5.91 -1.45 6.86
CA ALA A 58 -4.58 -1.19 7.39
C ALA A 58 -3.91 -2.50 7.85
N GLU A 59 -4.63 -3.33 8.61
CA GLU A 59 -4.12 -4.62 9.06
C GLU A 59 -3.80 -5.57 7.88
N VAL A 60 -4.70 -5.67 6.90
CA VAL A 60 -4.50 -6.52 5.72
C VAL A 60 -3.24 -6.08 4.95
N LEU A 61 -3.06 -4.78 4.72
CA LEU A 61 -1.89 -4.26 4.01
C LEU A 61 -0.59 -4.49 4.80
N LEU A 62 -0.59 -4.20 6.11
CA LEU A 62 0.57 -4.42 6.99
C LEU A 62 0.97 -5.90 7.06
N ARG A 63 0.01 -6.82 7.10
CA ARG A 63 0.30 -8.26 7.01
C ARG A 63 0.83 -8.63 5.62
N GLY A 64 0.24 -8.09 4.56
CA GLY A 64 0.61 -8.39 3.18
C GLY A 64 2.03 -7.99 2.82
N ILE A 65 2.50 -6.82 3.25
CA ILE A 65 3.87 -6.35 2.94
C ILE A 65 4.98 -7.16 3.62
N ARG A 66 4.65 -7.92 4.67
CA ARG A 66 5.62 -8.76 5.39
C ARG A 66 5.90 -10.07 4.66
N THR A 67 5.04 -10.47 3.75
CA THR A 67 5.11 -11.76 3.05
C THR A 67 5.16 -11.62 1.53
N THR A 68 4.96 -10.41 1.01
CA THR A 68 4.98 -10.13 -0.42
C THR A 68 6.25 -9.38 -0.80
N SER A 69 6.97 -9.89 -1.80
CA SER A 69 8.18 -9.25 -2.29
C SER A 69 7.90 -7.89 -2.94
N VAL A 70 8.89 -7.01 -2.88
CA VAL A 70 8.91 -5.73 -3.58
C VAL A 70 8.86 -5.97 -5.09
N SER A 71 7.87 -5.36 -5.75
CA SER A 71 7.68 -5.45 -7.21
C SER A 71 8.45 -4.38 -7.97
N ARG A 72 8.74 -3.24 -7.33
CA ARG A 72 9.48 -2.13 -7.95
C ARG A 72 10.29 -1.36 -6.93
N VAL A 73 11.48 -0.92 -7.34
CA VAL A 73 12.33 0.01 -6.58
C VAL A 73 12.69 1.19 -7.46
N ARG A 74 12.55 2.41 -6.93
CA ARG A 74 12.98 3.65 -7.57
C ARG A 74 13.80 4.48 -6.60
N SER A 75 14.98 4.95 -7.03
CA SER A 75 15.72 5.96 -6.26
C SER A 75 14.97 7.30 -6.26
N ALA A 76 14.86 7.91 -5.09
CA ALA A 76 14.33 9.24 -4.85
C ALA A 76 15.46 10.25 -4.51
N GLY A 77 16.71 9.94 -4.90
CA GLY A 77 17.88 10.78 -4.60
C GLY A 77 18.08 10.94 -3.09
N GLN A 78 18.18 12.18 -2.63
CA GLN A 78 18.35 12.51 -1.20
C GLN A 78 17.17 12.08 -0.30
N TYR A 79 16.04 11.68 -0.88
CA TYR A 79 14.85 11.23 -0.15
C TYR A 79 14.80 9.69 0.01
N GLY A 80 15.88 8.99 -0.36
CA GLY A 80 16.02 7.54 -0.21
C GLY A 80 15.44 6.77 -1.39
N PHE A 81 14.65 5.74 -1.10
CA PHE A 81 14.04 4.84 -2.08
C PHE A 81 12.52 4.77 -1.95
N HIS A 82 11.85 4.67 -3.09
CA HIS A 82 10.45 4.28 -3.17
C HIS A 82 10.35 2.83 -3.58
N CYS A 83 9.64 2.03 -2.77
CA CYS A 83 9.39 0.61 -3.03
C CYS A 83 7.90 0.41 -3.25
N GLU A 84 7.53 -0.41 -4.24
CA GLU A 84 6.14 -0.82 -4.46
C GLU A 84 5.97 -2.28 -4.05
N VAL A 85 4.88 -2.57 -3.35
CA VAL A 85 4.46 -3.94 -2.99
C VAL A 85 2.99 -4.09 -3.38
N ILE A 86 2.66 -5.15 -4.12
CA ILE A 86 1.30 -5.39 -4.60
C ILE A 86 0.64 -6.46 -3.75
N VAL A 87 -0.26 -6.04 -2.87
CA VAL A 87 -0.94 -6.92 -1.91
C VAL A 87 -2.30 -7.35 -2.49
N PRO A 88 -2.60 -8.66 -2.56
CA PRO A 88 -3.95 -9.11 -2.87
C PRO A 88 -4.88 -8.83 -1.69
N VAL A 89 -5.96 -8.08 -1.93
CA VAL A 89 -6.95 -7.71 -0.91
C VAL A 89 -8.31 -8.28 -1.32
N ARG A 90 -8.95 -8.99 -0.39
CA ARG A 90 -10.31 -9.50 -0.57
C ARG A 90 -11.32 -8.37 -0.34
N GLY A 91 -12.38 -8.36 -1.15
CA GLY A 91 -13.48 -7.42 -0.97
C GLY A 91 -14.30 -7.71 0.29
N LEU A 92 -15.12 -6.76 0.67
CA LEU A 92 -16.06 -6.86 1.78
C LEU A 92 -17.49 -6.88 1.24
N ARG A 93 -18.46 -7.17 2.12
CA ARG A 93 -19.90 -7.06 1.83
C ARG A 93 -20.28 -7.75 0.51
N ASP A 94 -20.90 -7.05 -0.43
CA ASP A 94 -21.36 -7.54 -1.74
C ASP A 94 -20.21 -7.84 -2.73
N ARG A 95 -18.96 -7.70 -2.30
CA ARG A 95 -17.72 -7.98 -3.06
C ARG A 95 -16.82 -9.01 -2.38
N ALA A 96 -17.32 -9.76 -1.40
CA ALA A 96 -16.51 -10.72 -0.61
C ALA A 96 -15.88 -11.87 -1.43
N ASP A 97 -16.47 -12.19 -2.58
CA ASP A 97 -15.97 -13.14 -3.57
C ASP A 97 -14.81 -12.59 -4.41
N ARG A 98 -14.63 -11.26 -4.44
CA ARG A 98 -13.61 -10.59 -5.25
C ARG A 98 -12.29 -10.47 -4.50
N VAL A 99 -11.21 -10.55 -5.27
CA VAL A 99 -9.85 -10.20 -4.84
C VAL A 99 -9.29 -9.21 -5.84
N ALA A 100 -8.73 -8.10 -5.37
CA ALA A 100 -8.07 -7.12 -6.22
C ALA A 100 -6.64 -6.87 -5.74
N SER A 101 -5.78 -6.50 -6.69
CA SER A 101 -4.40 -6.14 -6.43
C SER A 101 -4.34 -4.69 -5.95
N VAL A 102 -3.85 -4.48 -4.74
CA VAL A 102 -3.63 -3.15 -4.15
C VAL A 102 -2.14 -2.87 -4.18
N LEU A 103 -1.74 -1.91 -5.00
CA LEU A 103 -0.37 -1.39 -4.99
C LEU A 103 -0.22 -0.49 -3.77
N THR A 104 0.81 -0.76 -2.96
CA THR A 104 1.25 0.07 -1.84
C THR A 104 2.64 0.61 -2.16
N ALA A 105 2.81 1.93 -2.09
CA ALA A 105 4.08 2.60 -2.31
C ALA A 105 4.66 3.08 -0.98
N TRP A 106 5.93 2.76 -0.73
CA TRP A 106 6.62 2.97 0.54
C TRP A 106 7.88 3.79 0.34
N GLN A 107 8.19 4.67 1.28
CA GLN A 107 9.43 5.42 1.33
C GLN A 107 10.35 4.85 2.41
N ILE A 108 11.61 4.58 2.06
CA ILE A 108 12.69 4.28 3.01
C ILE A 108 13.77 5.33 2.80
N ARG A 109 14.02 6.18 3.81
CA ARG A 109 14.88 7.36 3.63
C ARG A 109 16.37 7.01 3.73
N HIS A 110 16.76 6.19 4.70
CA HIS A 110 18.13 5.71 4.90
C HIS A 110 18.17 4.22 5.23
N ASP A 111 19.37 3.63 5.24
CA ASP A 111 19.55 2.25 5.69
C ASP A 111 19.10 2.11 7.15
N GLY A 112 18.33 1.05 7.41
CA GLY A 112 17.71 0.81 8.71
C GLY A 112 16.47 1.65 9.04
N ASP A 113 16.05 2.61 8.22
CA ASP A 113 14.78 3.32 8.47
C ASP A 113 13.57 2.41 8.19
N PRO A 114 12.49 2.49 9.00
CA PRO A 114 11.25 1.78 8.70
C PRO A 114 10.55 2.38 7.47
N PRO A 115 9.81 1.57 6.69
CA PRO A 115 9.10 2.06 5.51
C PRO A 115 7.87 2.88 5.90
N ARG A 116 7.75 4.08 5.34
CA ARG A 116 6.56 4.95 5.49
C ARG A 116 5.63 4.79 4.31
N LEU A 117 4.33 4.56 4.55
CA LEU A 117 3.37 4.54 3.45
C LEU A 117 3.29 5.92 2.76
N ILE A 118 3.32 5.92 1.43
CA ILE A 118 3.13 7.11 0.59
C ILE A 118 1.69 7.11 0.05
N THR A 119 1.25 5.98 -0.52
CA THR A 119 -0.09 5.81 -1.10
C THR A 119 -0.44 4.32 -1.23
N ALA A 120 -1.74 4.01 -1.23
CA ALA A 120 -2.28 2.73 -1.66
C ALA A 120 -3.41 2.93 -2.69
N TYR A 121 -3.50 2.08 -3.71
CA TYR A 121 -4.62 2.10 -4.67
C TYR A 121 -4.75 0.78 -5.43
N ILE A 122 -5.95 0.52 -5.96
CA ILE A 122 -6.23 -0.64 -6.80
C ILE A 122 -5.56 -0.48 -8.17
N VAL A 123 -4.89 -1.53 -8.63
CA VAL A 123 -4.32 -1.64 -9.98
C VAL A 123 -5.02 -2.71 -10.79
N SER A 124 -5.27 -2.45 -12.07
CA SER A 124 -5.89 -3.40 -13.00
C SER A 124 -4.81 -4.32 -13.60
N ARG A 125 -4.76 -5.57 -13.12
CA ARG A 125 -3.76 -6.62 -13.42
C ARG A 125 -2.31 -6.22 -13.12
N VAL A 126 -1.61 -7.14 -12.47
CA VAL A 126 -0.16 -7.16 -12.38
C VAL A 126 0.27 -7.94 -13.63
N GLU A 127 0.91 -7.30 -14.59
CA GLU A 127 1.61 -8.00 -15.68
C GLU A 127 2.84 -8.72 -15.14
#